data_AF-A0A959FW78-F1
#
_entry.id   AF-A0A959FW78-F1
#
_cell.length_a   1.000
_cell.length_b   1.000
_cell.length_c   1.000
_cell.angle_alpha   90.00
_cell.angle_beta   90.00
_cell.angle_gamma   90.00
#
_symmetry.space_group_name_H-M   'P 1'
#
loop_
_entity.id
_entity.type
_entity.pdbx_description
1 polymer ?
#
loop_
_entity_poly.entity_id
_entity_poly.type
_entity_poly.pdbx_seq_one_letter_code
_entity_poly.pdbx_strand_id
1 'polypeptide(L)'
;LIILDEPFSGLDPINTNLIKSEIRELQQQGKSIIFSTHRMEQVEEICEQIVLINKGEKVLDGSMESLKDQFKQNLFRIDYQGTLPDDFAEKVQIETSASGHVVIRLEDAGQSNALLAHLLDKGVYIQAFNEILPTLNEIFIQQVQQEYSYA
;
A
#
# COMPACT_ATOMS: atom_id res chain seq x y z
N LEU A 1 -0.67 -23.96 16.64
CA LEU A 1 -0.78 -23.74 15.20
C LEU A 1 -2.23 -23.95 14.80
N ILE A 2 -2.85 -22.95 14.17
CA ILE A 2 -4.22 -23.01 13.62
C ILE A 2 -4.09 -22.76 12.11
N ILE A 3 -4.80 -23.55 11.30
CA ILE A 3 -4.83 -23.39 9.84
C ILE A 3 -6.28 -23.21 9.42
N LEU A 4 -6.57 -22.12 8.70
CA LEU A 4 -7.91 -21.80 8.23
C LEU A 4 -7.91 -21.68 6.71
N ASP A 5 -8.86 -22.32 6.05
CA ASP A 5 -9.05 -22.18 4.59
C ASP A 5 -10.18 -21.20 4.31
N GLU A 6 -9.87 -20.07 3.68
CA GLU A 6 -10.83 -19.00 3.34
C GLU A 6 -11.79 -18.61 4.49
N PRO A 7 -11.28 -18.27 5.70
CA PRO A 7 -12.11 -18.09 6.91
C PRO A 7 -13.12 -16.94 6.83
N PHE A 8 -12.97 -16.04 5.86
CA PHE A 8 -13.83 -14.88 5.68
C PHE A 8 -14.82 -15.02 4.51
N SER A 9 -14.76 -16.12 3.77
CA SER A 9 -15.59 -16.32 2.58
C SER A 9 -17.06 -16.50 2.97
N GLY A 10 -17.96 -15.83 2.24
CA GLY A 10 -19.40 -15.90 2.48
C GLY A 10 -19.90 -15.18 3.74
N LEU A 11 -19.04 -14.45 4.44
CA LEU A 11 -19.42 -13.63 5.59
C LEU A 11 -19.79 -12.20 5.19
N ASP A 12 -20.81 -11.67 5.83
CA ASP A 12 -21.09 -10.23 5.79
C ASP A 12 -19.99 -9.42 6.52
N PRO A 13 -19.94 -8.08 6.34
CA PRO A 13 -18.91 -7.24 6.95
C PRO A 13 -18.86 -7.31 8.48
N ILE A 14 -20.00 -7.50 9.16
CA ILE A 14 -20.06 -7.55 10.63
C ILE A 14 -19.39 -8.85 11.11
N ASN A 15 -19.77 -9.97 10.53
CA ASN A 15 -19.19 -11.28 10.86
C ASN A 15 -17.72 -11.39 10.46
N THR A 16 -17.33 -10.76 9.35
CA THR A 16 -15.91 -10.64 8.96
C THR A 16 -15.10 -9.97 10.08
N ASN A 17 -15.59 -8.85 10.62
CA ASN A 17 -14.91 -8.13 11.69
C ASN A 17 -14.82 -8.94 12.99
N LEU A 18 -15.84 -9.74 13.30
CA LEU A 18 -15.81 -10.65 14.45
C LEU A 18 -14.72 -11.71 14.30
N ILE A 19 -14.64 -12.38 13.14
CA ILE A 19 -13.59 -13.39 12.89
C ILE A 19 -12.20 -12.75 12.95
N LYS A 20 -12.04 -11.53 12.45
CA LYS A 20 -10.79 -10.77 12.56
C LYS A 20 -10.37 -10.56 14.02
N SER A 21 -11.30 -10.14 14.89
CA SER A 21 -10.99 -9.95 16.31
C SER A 21 -10.60 -11.25 17.01
N GLU A 22 -11.28 -12.36 16.70
CA GLU A 22 -10.95 -13.68 17.26
C GLU A 22 -9.54 -14.13 16.84
N ILE A 23 -9.18 -13.95 15.56
CA ILE A 23 -7.83 -14.25 15.07
C ILE A 23 -6.77 -13.44 15.82
N ARG A 24 -7.01 -12.13 16.04
CA ARG A 24 -6.09 -11.27 16.80
C ARG A 24 -5.98 -11.70 18.26
N GLU A 25 -7.08 -12.07 18.90
CA GLU A 25 -7.05 -12.54 20.29
C GLU A 25 -6.26 -13.85 20.42
N LEU A 26 -6.50 -14.80 19.52
CA LEU A 26 -5.76 -16.06 19.47
C LEU A 26 -4.25 -15.83 19.25
N GLN A 27 -3.89 -14.87 18.39
CA GLN A 27 -2.50 -14.44 18.20
C GLN A 27 -1.91 -13.88 19.51
N GLN A 28 -2.62 -12.99 20.21
CA GLN A 28 -2.19 -12.41 21.49
C GLN A 28 -2.01 -13.47 22.59
N GLN A 29 -2.76 -14.57 22.52
CA GLN A 29 -2.58 -15.75 23.38
C GLN A 29 -1.37 -16.62 22.99
N GLY A 30 -0.54 -16.19 22.04
CA GLY A 30 0.67 -16.86 21.60
C GLY A 30 0.44 -17.98 20.58
N LYS A 31 -0.73 -18.03 19.93
CA LYS A 31 -1.02 -19.04 18.90
C LYS A 31 -0.54 -18.55 17.54
N SER A 32 0.23 -19.38 16.84
CA SER A 32 0.51 -19.16 15.41
C SER A 32 -0.70 -19.54 14.56
N ILE A 33 -1.10 -18.66 13.65
CA ILE A 33 -2.26 -18.82 12.75
C ILE A 33 -1.77 -18.68 11.32
N ILE A 34 -2.20 -19.60 10.46
CA ILE A 34 -1.99 -19.54 9.01
C ILE A 34 -3.37 -19.58 8.38
N PHE A 35 -3.64 -18.69 7.42
CA PHE A 35 -4.87 -18.77 6.64
C PHE A 35 -4.63 -18.43 5.18
N SER A 36 -5.44 -19.03 4.31
CA SER A 36 -5.52 -18.69 2.89
C SER A 36 -6.69 -17.72 2.67
N THR A 37 -6.48 -16.73 1.81
CA THR A 37 -7.59 -15.99 1.20
C THR A 37 -7.17 -15.33 -0.10
N HIS A 38 -8.12 -15.15 -1.02
CA HIS A 38 -7.95 -14.32 -2.22
C HIS A 38 -8.26 -12.82 -1.98
N ARG A 39 -8.72 -12.45 -0.78
CA ARG A 39 -9.14 -11.08 -0.44
C ARG A 39 -7.97 -10.25 0.09
N MET A 40 -7.28 -9.56 -0.81
CA MET A 40 -6.05 -8.82 -0.50
C MET A 40 -6.25 -7.73 0.57
N GLU A 41 -7.41 -7.09 0.60
CA GLU A 41 -7.73 -6.08 1.62
C GLU A 41 -7.78 -6.65 3.04
N GLN A 42 -8.16 -7.92 3.19
CA GLN A 42 -8.19 -8.60 4.49
C GLN A 42 -6.79 -9.01 4.91
N VAL A 43 -5.98 -9.45 3.96
CA VAL A 43 -4.58 -9.80 4.19
C VAL A 43 -3.80 -8.59 4.68
N GLU A 44 -3.96 -7.44 4.03
CA GLU A 44 -3.30 -6.19 4.44
C GLU A 44 -3.66 -5.71 5.84
N GLU A 45 -4.89 -5.96 6.29
CA GLU A 45 -5.36 -5.48 7.59
C GLU A 45 -4.90 -6.36 8.76
N ILE A 46 -4.74 -7.67 8.52
CA ILE A 46 -4.58 -8.67 9.59
C ILE A 46 -3.17 -9.26 9.62
N CYS A 47 -2.53 -9.46 8.47
CA CYS A 47 -1.31 -10.24 8.38
C CYS A 47 -0.05 -9.40 8.57
N GLU A 48 0.85 -9.88 9.41
CA GLU A 48 2.20 -9.35 9.54
C GLU A 48 3.14 -9.94 8.47
N GLN A 49 2.95 -11.22 8.15
CA GLN A 49 3.72 -11.99 7.18
C GLN A 49 2.79 -12.57 6.13
N ILE A 50 3.22 -12.54 4.87
CA ILE A 50 2.43 -13.04 3.75
C ILE A 50 3.28 -13.88 2.81
N VAL A 51 2.61 -14.79 2.12
CA VAL A 51 3.17 -15.56 1.01
C VAL A 51 2.15 -15.50 -0.12
N LEU A 52 2.53 -14.91 -1.27
CA LEU A 52 1.69 -14.97 -2.47
C LEU A 52 2.09 -16.16 -3.33
N ILE A 53 1.07 -16.88 -3.78
CA ILE A 53 1.20 -18.07 -4.61
C ILE A 53 0.45 -17.82 -5.91
N ASN A 54 1.10 -18.10 -7.04
CA ASN A 54 0.49 -18.08 -8.38
C ASN A 54 0.89 -19.38 -9.10
N LYS A 55 -0.07 -20.02 -9.79
CA LYS A 55 0.16 -21.29 -10.52
C LYS A 55 0.87 -22.40 -9.71
N GLY A 56 0.66 -22.43 -8.39
CA GLY A 56 1.30 -23.40 -7.50
C GLY A 56 2.74 -23.08 -7.11
N GLU A 57 3.27 -21.93 -7.53
CA GLU A 57 4.61 -21.46 -7.18
C GLU A 57 4.55 -20.24 -6.27
N LYS A 58 5.53 -20.12 -5.38
CA LYS A 58 5.71 -18.95 -4.53
C LYS A 58 6.22 -17.79 -5.37
N VAL A 59 5.44 -16.72 -5.46
CA VAL A 59 5.79 -15.49 -6.17
C VAL A 59 6.56 -14.53 -5.26
N LEU A 60 6.09 -14.35 -4.03
CA LEU A 60 6.75 -13.53 -3.03
C LEU A 60 6.42 -13.97 -1.61
N ASP A 61 7.30 -13.63 -0.68
CA ASP A 61 7.13 -13.83 0.76
C ASP A 61 7.85 -12.74 1.55
N GLY A 62 7.30 -12.41 2.71
CA GLY A 62 7.91 -11.45 3.62
C GLY A 62 6.90 -10.75 4.50
N SER A 63 7.37 -9.74 5.22
CA SER A 63 6.49 -8.86 5.98
C SER A 63 5.68 -7.95 5.06
N MET A 64 4.48 -7.60 5.47
CA MET A 64 3.65 -6.63 4.74
C MET A 64 4.41 -5.31 4.51
N GLU A 65 5.13 -4.84 5.52
CA GLU A 65 5.91 -3.59 5.47
C GLU A 65 7.06 -3.68 4.47
N SER A 66 7.87 -4.74 4.53
CA SER A 66 9.01 -4.92 3.63
C SER A 66 8.58 -5.06 2.17
N LEU A 67 7.45 -5.74 1.94
CA LEU A 67 6.92 -5.89 0.58
C LEU A 67 6.42 -4.55 0.04
N LYS A 68 5.66 -3.78 0.82
CA LYS A 68 5.23 -2.44 0.39
C LYS A 68 6.42 -1.50 0.13
N ASP A 69 7.47 -1.57 0.94
CA ASP A 69 8.68 -0.77 0.74
C ASP A 69 9.47 -1.21 -0.51
N GLN A 70 9.60 -2.51 -0.75
CA GLN A 70 10.29 -3.05 -1.94
C GLN A 70 9.62 -2.62 -3.26
N PHE A 71 8.30 -2.53 -3.26
CA PHE A 71 7.50 -2.20 -4.45
C PHE A 71 7.06 -0.72 -4.48
N LYS A 72 7.56 0.12 -3.57
CA LYS A 72 7.19 1.53 -3.53
C LYS A 72 7.57 2.23 -4.82
N GLN A 73 6.74 3.21 -5.16
CA GLN A 73 6.79 3.88 -6.45
C GLN A 73 7.22 5.35 -6.34
N ASN A 74 7.68 5.76 -5.15
CA ASN A 74 7.97 7.15 -4.79
C ASN A 74 6.81 8.09 -5.13
N LEU A 75 5.59 7.61 -4.93
CA LEU A 75 4.37 8.37 -5.15
C LEU A 75 4.01 9.14 -3.89
N PHE A 76 3.68 10.42 -4.04
CA PHE A 76 3.28 11.27 -2.95
C PHE A 76 1.99 11.98 -3.28
N ARG A 77 1.05 11.97 -2.34
CA ARG A 77 -0.15 12.78 -2.36
C ARG A 77 0.06 14.03 -1.53
N ILE A 78 -0.20 15.17 -2.13
CA ILE A 78 -0.14 16.48 -1.49
C ILE A 78 -1.53 17.08 -1.54
N ASP A 79 -2.16 17.26 -0.38
CA ASP A 79 -3.39 18.02 -0.24
C ASP A 79 -3.02 19.47 0.13
N TYR A 80 -3.51 20.45 -0.62
CA TYR A 80 -3.08 21.85 -0.50
C TYR A 80 -4.20 22.84 -0.79
N GLN A 81 -4.03 24.09 -0.32
CA GLN A 81 -4.91 25.21 -0.66
C GLN A 81 -4.17 26.29 -1.43
N GLY A 82 -4.89 26.95 -2.34
CA GLY A 82 -4.35 27.99 -3.21
C GLY A 82 -3.78 27.41 -4.50
N THR A 83 -2.73 28.05 -5.02
CA THR A 83 -2.10 27.70 -6.29
C THR A 83 -0.70 27.14 -6.04
N LEU A 84 -0.34 26.08 -6.74
CA LEU A 84 1.02 25.56 -6.71
C LEU A 84 1.96 26.54 -7.44
N PRO A 85 3.23 26.63 -7.03
CA PRO A 85 4.23 27.44 -7.71
C PRO A 85 4.39 27.01 -9.18
N ASP A 86 4.69 27.96 -10.07
CA ASP A 86 4.88 27.66 -11.50
C ASP A 86 6.04 26.66 -11.74
N ASP A 87 7.06 26.69 -10.88
CA ASP A 87 8.22 25.78 -10.95
C ASP A 87 7.93 24.38 -10.39
N PHE A 88 6.72 24.12 -9.88
CA PHE A 88 6.36 22.82 -9.31
C PHE A 88 6.40 21.70 -10.35
N ALA A 89 5.79 21.92 -11.52
CA ALA A 89 5.70 20.92 -12.58
C ALA A 89 7.06 20.59 -13.22
N GLU A 90 8.07 21.44 -13.03
CA GLU A 90 9.43 21.20 -13.52
C GLU A 90 10.24 20.28 -12.59
N LYS A 91 9.85 20.18 -11.32
CA LYS A 91 10.57 19.43 -10.28
C LYS A 91 10.05 18.02 -10.04
N VAL A 92 8.84 17.72 -10.52
CA VAL A 92 8.14 16.47 -10.20
C VAL A 92 7.38 15.96 -11.40
N GLN A 93 7.22 14.64 -11.49
CA GLN A 93 6.32 14.05 -12.47
C GLN A 93 4.91 14.02 -11.88
N ILE A 94 3.97 14.77 -12.45
CA ILE A 94 2.57 14.79 -12.00
C ILE A 94 1.84 13.58 -12.59
N GLU A 95 1.29 12.73 -11.73
CA GLU A 95 0.49 11.56 -12.11
C GLU A 95 -1.00 11.90 -12.15
N THR A 96 -1.47 12.71 -11.21
CA THR A 96 -2.86 13.16 -11.15
C THR A 96 -2.93 14.53 -10.48
N SER A 97 -3.75 15.43 -11.03
CA SER A 97 -3.99 16.75 -10.45
C SER A 97 -5.49 17.04 -10.41
N ALA A 98 -6.00 17.41 -9.24
CA ALA A 98 -7.39 17.76 -9.03
C ALA A 98 -7.48 18.98 -8.11
N SER A 99 -8.67 19.58 -7.96
CA SER A 99 -8.82 20.73 -7.07
C SER A 99 -8.53 20.32 -5.62
N GLY A 100 -7.52 20.95 -5.02
CA GLY A 100 -7.13 20.75 -3.63
C GLY A 100 -6.16 19.59 -3.37
N HIS A 101 -5.80 18.79 -4.39
CA HIS A 101 -4.76 17.79 -4.23
C HIS A 101 -4.04 17.41 -5.53
N VAL A 102 -2.79 16.99 -5.39
CA VAL A 102 -1.95 16.48 -6.48
C VAL A 102 -1.26 15.19 -6.05
N VAL A 103 -1.17 14.24 -6.97
CA VAL A 103 -0.35 13.04 -6.86
C VAL A 103 0.83 13.19 -7.78
N ILE A 104 2.03 13.04 -7.21
CA ILE A 104 3.28 13.20 -7.90
C ILE A 104 4.15 11.96 -7.73
N ARG A 105 5.07 11.75 -8.66
CA ARG A 105 6.17 10.80 -8.56
C ARG A 105 7.47 11.57 -8.42
N LEU A 106 8.28 11.16 -7.46
CA LEU A 106 9.65 11.63 -7.28
C LEU A 106 10.64 10.61 -7.86
N GLU A 107 11.66 11.08 -8.55
CA GLU A 107 12.77 10.20 -8.98
C GLU A 107 13.52 9.64 -7.77
N ASP A 108 13.72 10.48 -6.76
CA ASP A 108 14.36 10.13 -5.48
C ASP A 108 13.45 10.51 -4.32
N ALA A 109 12.99 9.51 -3.55
CA ALA A 109 12.18 9.70 -2.35
C ALA A 109 12.88 10.57 -1.28
N GLY A 110 14.22 10.63 -1.27
CA GLY A 110 15.00 11.50 -0.40
C GLY A 110 14.74 12.99 -0.63
N GLN A 111 14.20 13.37 -1.80
CA GLN A 111 13.85 14.75 -2.14
C GLN A 111 12.48 15.19 -1.62
N SER A 112 11.68 14.28 -1.06
CA SER A 112 10.33 14.57 -0.52
C SER A 112 10.33 15.75 0.46
N ASN A 113 11.25 15.76 1.42
CA ASN A 113 11.38 16.84 2.40
C ASN A 113 11.84 18.16 1.76
N ALA A 114 12.71 18.11 0.75
CA ALA A 114 13.18 19.30 0.05
C ALA A 114 12.03 19.93 -0.77
N LEU A 115 11.20 19.10 -1.40
CA LEU A 115 9.99 19.56 -2.08
C LEU A 115 8.99 20.18 -1.10
N LEU A 116 8.73 19.52 0.03
CA LEU A 116 7.84 20.03 1.06
C LEU A 116 8.34 21.40 1.57
N ALA A 117 9.63 21.53 1.86
CA ALA A 117 10.23 22.80 2.29
C ALA A 117 10.07 23.90 1.22
N HIS A 118 10.28 23.57 -0.06
CA HIS A 118 10.07 24.51 -1.17
C HIS A 118 8.62 25.00 -1.25
N LEU A 119 7.64 24.10 -1.10
CA LEU A 119 6.22 24.48 -1.11
C LEU A 119 5.87 25.42 0.04
N LEU A 120 6.40 25.15 1.23
CA LEU A 120 6.20 26.01 2.40
C LEU A 120 6.86 27.38 2.24
N ASP A 121 8.08 27.46 1.69
CA ASP A 121 8.79 28.72 1.40
C ASP A 121 8.01 29.59 0.40
N LYS A 122 7.35 28.96 -0.57
CA LYS A 122 6.47 29.65 -1.52
C LYS A 122 5.10 30.04 -0.95
N GLY A 123 4.87 29.79 0.34
CA GLY A 123 3.63 30.16 1.03
C GLY A 123 2.43 29.26 0.69
N VAL A 124 2.67 28.07 0.14
CA VAL A 124 1.61 27.10 -0.12
C VAL A 124 1.13 26.52 1.21
N TYR A 125 -0.18 26.56 1.44
CA TYR A 125 -0.78 25.94 2.61
C TYR A 125 -0.99 24.44 2.37
N ILE A 126 -0.12 23.62 2.96
CA ILE A 126 -0.18 22.15 2.86
C ILE A 126 -1.06 21.59 3.98
N GLN A 127 -2.10 20.86 3.61
CA GLN A 127 -3.00 20.17 4.54
C GLN A 127 -2.49 18.77 4.87
N ALA A 128 -1.94 18.06 3.88
CA ALA A 128 -1.35 16.74 4.08
C ALA A 128 -0.27 16.48 3.02
N PHE A 129 0.75 15.73 3.42
CA PHE A 129 1.82 15.24 2.55
C PHE A 129 2.08 13.79 2.92
N ASN A 130 1.60 12.87 2.08
CA ASN A 130 1.61 11.44 2.38
C ASN A 130 2.29 10.66 1.24
N GLU A 131 3.18 9.75 1.59
CA GLU A 131 3.65 8.73 0.66
C GLU A 131 2.51 7.74 0.36
N ILE A 132 2.32 7.41 -0.91
CA ILE A 132 1.39 6.38 -1.37
C ILE A 132 2.20 5.10 -1.59
N LEU A 133 1.98 4.13 -0.70
CA LEU A 133 2.50 2.78 -0.84
C LEU A 133 1.56 1.96 -1.74
N PRO A 134 2.10 1.01 -2.52
CA PRO A 134 1.27 0.13 -3.33
C PRO A 134 0.40 -0.77 -2.44
N THR A 135 -0.78 -1.09 -2.95
CA THR A 135 -1.62 -2.15 -2.41
C THR A 135 -1.04 -3.53 -2.77
N LEU A 136 -1.38 -4.54 -1.98
CA LEU A 136 -0.99 -5.92 -2.23
C LEU A 136 -1.56 -6.43 -3.55
N ASN A 137 -2.75 -5.96 -3.94
CA ASN A 137 -3.32 -6.26 -5.24
C ASN A 137 -2.48 -5.70 -6.40
N GLU A 138 -1.98 -4.46 -6.28
CA GLU A 138 -1.07 -3.88 -7.28
C GLU A 138 0.26 -4.63 -7.35
N ILE A 139 0.84 -4.98 -6.19
CA ILE A 139 2.06 -5.80 -6.11
C ILE A 139 1.85 -7.14 -6.81
N PHE A 140 0.72 -7.80 -6.56
CA PHE A 140 0.37 -9.07 -7.19
C PHE A 140 0.25 -8.93 -8.71
N ILE A 141 -0.50 -7.93 -9.20
CA ILE A 141 -0.65 -7.68 -10.64
C ILE A 141 0.71 -7.43 -11.29
N GLN A 142 1.56 -6.61 -10.67
CA GLN A 142 2.90 -6.30 -11.18
C GLN A 142 3.76 -7.56 -11.29
N GLN A 143 3.76 -8.43 -10.28
CA GLN A 143 4.54 -9.66 -10.30
C GLN A 143 4.04 -10.67 -11.34
N VAL A 144 2.72 -10.85 -11.42
CA VAL A 144 2.12 -11.78 -12.37
C VAL A 144 2.30 -11.29 -13.82
N GLN A 145 2.19 -9.98 -14.08
CA GLN A 145 2.43 -9.40 -15.41
C GLN A 145 3.89 -9.55 -15.85
N GLN A 146 4.86 -9.41 -14.95
CA GLN A 146 6.27 -9.69 -15.26
C GLN A 146 6.47 -11.14 -15.71
N GLU A 147 5.83 -12.10 -15.03
CA GLU A 147 5.87 -13.53 -15.40
C GLU A 147 5.35 -13.78 -16.83
N TYR A 148 4.28 -13.09 -17.24
CA TYR A 148 3.73 -13.20 -18.61
C TYR A 148 4.51 -12.42 -19.68
N SER A 149 5.37 -11.47 -19.30
CA SER A 149 6.16 -10.68 -20.26
C SER A 149 7.40 -11.43 -20.77
N TYR A 150 7.74 -12.57 -20.17
CA TYR A 150 8.85 -13.45 -20.56
C TYR A 150 8.40 -14.80 -21.14
N ALA A 151 7.11 -14.97 -21.43
CA ALA A 151 6.52 -16.14 -22.07
C ALA A 151 6.11 -15.84 -23.52
#